data_AF-A0A918DMX2-F1
#
_entry.id   AF-A0A918DMX2-F1
#
_cell.length_a   1.000
_cell.length_b   1.000
_cell.length_c   1.000
_cell.angle_alpha   90.00
_cell.angle_beta   90.00
_cell.angle_gamma   90.00
#
_symmetry.space_group_name_H-M   'P 1'
#
loop_
_entity.id
_entity.type
_entity.pdbx_description
1 polymer ?
#
loop_
_entity_poly.entity_id
_entity_poly.type
_entity_poly.pdbx_seq_one_letter_code
_entity_poly.pdbx_strand_id
1 'polypeptide(L)'
;MNIRPLTLATLMIMVSTASPASDNQQAMLEDALNAAPPTLRDKVTVMDWDKNVLQQGNSGYICFPTPPQLQGTAPMCMDDNWMAWAHAWMNKQPFEAKGIGISYMLAGDGGASNTDPFAEGETMDNQWIVEGPHLMIITPDKALLDALPTDPYYGGPYVMWKGTPYAHIMVPVGKRP
;
A
#
# COMPACT_ATOMS: atom_id res chain seq x y z
N MET A 1 59.05 36.26 37.87
CA MET A 1 57.86 36.67 37.09
C MET A 1 57.23 35.39 36.56
N ASN A 2 56.25 34.83 37.28
CA ASN A 2 55.61 33.56 36.93
C ASN A 2 54.32 33.83 36.14
N ILE A 3 54.21 33.29 34.94
CA ILE A 3 53.02 33.38 34.09
C ILE A 3 52.42 31.97 34.01
N ARG A 4 51.23 31.77 34.58
CA ARG A 4 50.45 30.55 34.45
C ARG A 4 49.60 30.63 33.17
N PRO A 5 49.55 29.61 32.30
CA PRO A 5 48.66 29.61 31.15
C PRO A 5 47.23 29.26 31.58
N LEU A 6 46.29 30.12 31.19
CA LEU A 6 44.86 29.95 31.37
C LEU A 6 44.35 28.95 30.31
N THR A 7 43.86 27.79 30.74
CA THR A 7 43.30 26.77 29.84
C THR A 7 41.86 27.16 29.50
N LEU A 8 41.62 27.53 28.25
CA LEU A 8 40.29 27.85 27.72
C LEU A 8 39.60 26.52 27.32
N ALA A 9 38.55 26.13 28.04
CA ALA A 9 37.74 24.96 27.70
C ALA A 9 36.73 25.34 26.60
N THR A 10 36.92 24.81 25.39
CA THR A 10 36.02 25.03 24.25
C THR A 10 34.85 24.04 24.35
N LEU A 11 33.64 24.55 24.57
CA LEU A 11 32.40 23.79 24.57
C LEU A 11 32.02 23.46 23.11
N MET A 12 32.14 22.19 22.73
CA MET A 12 31.82 21.71 21.38
C MET A 12 30.30 21.45 21.30
N ILE A 13 29.57 22.34 20.62
CA ILE A 13 28.15 22.16 20.32
C ILE A 13 28.05 21.15 19.18
N MET A 14 27.61 19.92 19.48
CA MET A 14 27.31 18.93 18.45
C MET A 14 25.98 19.29 17.79
N VAL A 15 26.07 19.80 16.56
CA VAL A 15 24.92 19.96 15.67
C VAL A 15 24.67 18.60 15.02
N SER A 16 23.61 17.90 15.43
CA SER A 16 23.18 16.66 14.79
C SER A 16 22.62 16.97 13.40
N THR A 17 23.39 16.70 12.35
CA THR A 17 22.89 16.72 10.97
C THR A 17 22.06 15.46 10.73
N ALA A 18 20.73 15.59 10.62
CA ALA A 18 19.89 14.53 10.09
C ALA A 18 20.36 14.17 8.67
N SER A 19 20.40 12.87 8.35
CA SER A 19 20.94 12.39 7.07
C SER A 19 19.82 12.25 6.02
N PRO A 20 20.07 12.49 4.73
CA PRO A 20 19.05 12.37 3.68
C PRO A 20 18.36 11.00 3.61
N ALA A 21 19.07 9.95 4.06
CA ALA A 21 18.53 8.59 4.12
C ALA A 21 17.41 8.44 5.16
N SER A 22 17.47 9.15 6.30
CA SER A 22 16.41 9.09 7.32
C SER A 22 15.14 9.79 6.88
N ASP A 23 15.27 10.89 6.13
CA ASP A 23 14.12 11.66 5.66
C ASP A 23 13.31 10.86 4.62
N ASN A 24 14.00 10.11 3.75
CA ASN A 24 13.35 9.23 2.79
C ASN A 24 12.63 8.04 3.47
N GLN A 25 13.27 7.41 4.48
CA GLN A 25 12.62 6.34 5.24
C GLN A 25 11.38 6.82 5.99
N GLN A 26 11.43 8.03 6.56
CA GLN A 26 10.29 8.63 7.24
C GLN A 26 9.13 8.92 6.26
N ALA A 27 9.43 9.46 5.08
CA ALA A 27 8.42 9.71 4.06
C ALA A 27 7.74 8.41 3.58
N MET A 28 8.51 7.34 3.36
CA MET A 28 7.96 6.02 3.02
C MET A 28 7.09 5.45 4.14
N LEU A 29 7.51 5.60 5.40
CA LEU A 29 6.73 5.17 6.55
C LEU A 29 5.38 5.90 6.60
N GLU A 30 5.39 7.22 6.47
CA GLU A 30 4.19 8.05 6.50
C GLU A 30 3.22 7.72 5.36
N ASP A 31 3.74 7.54 4.14
CA ASP A 31 2.93 7.15 2.99
C ASP A 31 2.27 5.78 3.18
N ALA A 32 3.05 4.77 3.60
CA ALA A 32 2.53 3.43 3.86
C ALA A 32 1.42 3.42 4.94
N LEU A 33 1.55 4.23 5.99
CA LEU A 33 0.57 4.34 7.07
C LEU A 33 -0.74 5.02 6.64
N ASN A 34 -0.76 5.75 5.52
CA ASN A 34 -2.00 6.31 4.98
C ASN A 34 -2.94 5.25 4.40
N ALA A 35 -2.41 4.08 4.04
CA ALA A 35 -3.23 2.93 3.64
C ALA A 35 -3.97 2.29 4.82
N ALA A 36 -3.40 2.34 6.02
CA ALA A 36 -3.92 1.63 7.18
C ALA A 36 -5.11 2.36 7.85
N PRO A 37 -6.10 1.61 8.37
CA PRO A 37 -7.08 2.16 9.30
C PRO A 37 -6.39 2.85 10.48
N PRO A 38 -6.89 4.00 10.98
CA PRO A 38 -6.24 4.73 12.07
C PRO A 38 -5.95 3.87 13.31
N THR A 39 -6.81 2.90 13.62
CA THR A 39 -6.68 1.98 14.77
C THR A 39 -5.65 0.86 14.59
N LEU A 40 -5.08 0.72 13.39
CA LEU A 40 -4.05 -0.27 13.05
C LEU A 40 -2.68 0.34 12.80
N ARG A 41 -2.56 1.67 12.60
CA ARG A 41 -1.31 2.33 12.17
C ARG A 41 -0.09 2.00 13.05
N ASP A 42 -0.29 1.86 14.35
CA ASP A 42 0.75 1.51 15.33
C ASP A 42 1.00 -0.01 15.47
N LYS A 43 0.21 -0.84 14.79
CA LYS A 43 0.23 -2.31 14.89
C LYS A 43 0.58 -3.02 13.59
N VAL A 44 0.59 -2.31 12.46
CA VAL A 44 1.01 -2.87 11.17
C VAL A 44 2.53 -2.94 11.09
N THR A 45 3.03 -3.96 10.40
CA THR A 45 4.41 -3.94 9.91
C THR A 45 4.46 -3.04 8.69
N VAL A 46 5.44 -2.15 8.60
CA VAL A 46 5.69 -1.33 7.41
C VAL A 46 7.00 -1.79 6.78
N MET A 47 6.95 -2.10 5.49
CA MET A 47 8.10 -2.56 4.72
C MET A 47 8.21 -1.75 3.43
N ASP A 48 9.43 -1.38 3.05
CA ASP A 48 9.68 -0.81 1.72
C ASP A 48 9.79 -1.91 0.65
N TRP A 49 9.88 -1.49 -0.62
CA TRP A 49 9.98 -2.42 -1.75
C TRP A 49 11.34 -3.12 -1.86
N ASP A 50 12.36 -2.65 -1.12
CA ASP A 50 13.67 -3.28 -0.95
C ASP A 50 13.71 -4.27 0.22
N LYS A 51 12.55 -4.52 0.88
CA LYS A 51 12.35 -5.42 2.02
C LYS A 51 12.97 -4.94 3.33
N ASN A 52 13.28 -3.65 3.45
CA ASN A 52 13.64 -3.08 4.74
C ASN A 52 12.38 -2.86 5.58
N VAL A 53 12.45 -3.26 6.85
CA VAL A 53 11.37 -3.01 7.81
C VAL A 53 11.53 -1.60 8.38
N LEU A 54 10.54 -0.74 8.12
CA LEU A 54 10.49 0.64 8.62
C LEU A 54 9.76 0.74 9.97
N GLN A 55 8.81 -0.17 10.21
CA GLN A 55 8.09 -0.31 11.47
C GLN A 55 7.73 -1.78 11.68
N GLN A 56 7.97 -2.32 12.88
CA GLN A 56 7.53 -3.67 13.23
C GLN A 56 6.13 -3.64 13.83
N GLY A 57 5.25 -4.54 13.36
CA GLY A 57 3.89 -4.70 13.87
C GLY A 57 3.54 -6.13 14.28
N ASN A 58 2.29 -6.31 14.73
CA ASN A 58 1.70 -7.58 15.16
C ASN A 58 0.23 -7.77 14.73
N SER A 59 -0.31 -6.92 13.86
CA SER A 59 -1.71 -6.99 13.42
C SER A 59 -2.00 -8.07 12.38
N GLY A 60 -0.97 -8.69 11.79
CA GLY A 60 -1.10 -9.57 10.64
C GLY A 60 -1.18 -8.85 9.29
N TYR A 61 -1.01 -7.53 9.27
CA TYR A 61 -0.93 -6.74 8.04
C TYR A 61 0.48 -6.20 7.82
N ILE A 62 0.89 -6.20 6.55
CA ILE A 62 2.11 -5.55 6.07
C ILE A 62 1.69 -4.40 5.14
N CYS A 63 2.09 -3.20 5.48
CA CYS A 63 1.86 -2.00 4.68
C CYS A 63 3.11 -1.62 3.89
N PHE A 64 2.87 -1.20 2.65
CA PHE A 64 3.87 -0.75 1.72
C PHE A 64 3.57 0.69 1.30
N PRO A 65 4.62 1.52 1.11
CA PRO A 65 4.44 2.82 0.48
C PRO A 65 4.00 2.63 -0.96
N THR A 66 3.52 3.72 -1.57
CA THR A 66 3.24 3.81 -3.00
C THR A 66 4.43 3.23 -3.79
N PRO A 67 4.18 2.27 -4.70
CA PRO A 67 5.23 1.74 -5.55
C PRO A 67 5.95 2.85 -6.33
N PRO A 68 7.30 2.89 -6.33
CA PRO A 68 8.06 4.01 -6.90
C PRO A 68 7.87 4.19 -8.41
N GLN A 69 7.37 3.17 -9.10
CA GLN A 69 7.06 3.19 -10.53
C GLN A 69 5.70 3.83 -10.86
N LEU A 70 4.82 4.00 -9.87
CA LEU A 70 3.50 4.59 -10.08
C LEU A 70 3.56 6.11 -9.95
N GLN A 71 2.74 6.78 -10.77
CA GLN A 71 2.42 8.19 -10.57
C GLN A 71 1.18 8.29 -9.69
N GLY A 72 1.19 9.21 -8.71
CA GLY A 72 0.09 9.39 -7.77
C GLY A 72 0.32 8.69 -6.42
N THR A 73 -0.74 8.52 -5.65
CA THR A 73 -0.72 7.78 -4.37
C THR A 73 -1.26 6.38 -4.60
N ALA A 74 -0.65 5.36 -4.02
CA ALA A 74 -1.18 3.99 -4.00
C ALA A 74 -0.56 3.15 -2.87
N PRO A 75 -0.47 3.65 -1.62
CA PRO A 75 -0.01 2.83 -0.51
C PRO A 75 -1.05 1.74 -0.22
N MET A 76 -0.59 0.59 0.27
CA MET A 76 -1.45 -0.57 0.50
C MET A 76 -1.05 -1.34 1.74
N CYS A 77 -2.03 -1.85 2.50
CA CYS A 77 -1.82 -2.77 3.61
C CYS A 77 -2.45 -4.11 3.31
N MET A 78 -1.63 -5.15 3.20
CA MET A 78 -2.04 -6.49 2.79
C MET A 78 -1.97 -7.46 3.97
N ASP A 79 -2.99 -8.29 4.11
CA ASP A 79 -2.90 -9.50 4.95
C ASP A 79 -2.16 -10.64 4.23
N ASP A 80 -2.00 -11.77 4.92
CA ASP A 80 -1.28 -12.93 4.39
C ASP A 80 -1.88 -13.47 3.06
N ASN A 81 -3.20 -13.39 2.89
CA ASN A 81 -3.87 -13.86 1.67
C ASN A 81 -3.61 -12.91 0.50
N TRP A 82 -3.62 -11.60 0.74
CA TRP A 82 -3.24 -10.60 -0.25
C TRP A 82 -1.74 -10.66 -0.60
N MET A 83 -0.88 -10.96 0.37
CA MET A 83 0.54 -11.18 0.10
C MET A 83 0.76 -12.39 -0.83
N ALA A 84 0.01 -13.49 -0.61
CA ALA A 84 0.05 -14.64 -1.51
C ALA A 84 -0.50 -14.32 -2.90
N TRP A 85 -1.58 -13.54 -2.98
CA TRP A 85 -2.15 -13.06 -4.24
C TRP A 85 -1.16 -12.18 -5.00
N ALA A 86 -0.51 -11.23 -4.31
CA ALA A 86 0.42 -10.28 -4.92
C ALA A 86 1.64 -11.02 -5.47
N HIS A 87 2.16 -11.99 -4.71
CA HIS A 87 3.22 -12.87 -5.19
C HIS A 87 2.81 -13.63 -6.46
N ALA A 88 1.60 -14.20 -6.51
CA ALA A 88 1.12 -14.91 -7.70
C ALA A 88 0.97 -13.97 -8.90
N TRP A 89 0.34 -12.82 -8.71
CA TRP A 89 0.14 -11.80 -9.75
C TRP A 89 1.47 -11.30 -10.34
N MET A 90 2.42 -10.90 -9.48
CA MET A 90 3.74 -10.42 -9.90
C MET A 90 4.53 -11.47 -10.70
N ASN A 91 4.38 -12.75 -10.35
CA ASN A 91 5.07 -13.86 -11.02
C ASN A 91 4.25 -14.51 -12.14
N LYS A 92 3.09 -13.93 -12.50
CA LYS A 92 2.14 -14.46 -13.50
C LYS A 92 1.76 -15.92 -13.25
N GLN A 93 1.62 -16.30 -11.97
CA GLN A 93 1.25 -17.64 -11.56
C GLN A 93 -0.25 -17.74 -11.27
N PRO A 94 -0.86 -18.92 -11.46
CA PRO A 94 -2.24 -19.15 -11.02
C PRO A 94 -2.40 -18.84 -9.53
N PHE A 95 -3.50 -18.17 -9.20
CA PHE A 95 -3.92 -17.94 -7.84
C PHE A 95 -5.29 -18.58 -7.59
N GLU A 96 -5.43 -19.20 -6.43
CA GLU A 96 -6.71 -19.65 -5.91
C GLU A 96 -6.79 -19.24 -4.44
N ALA A 97 -7.82 -18.46 -4.11
CA ALA A 97 -8.05 -18.02 -2.75
C ALA A 97 -8.33 -19.23 -1.84
N LYS A 98 -7.57 -19.37 -0.75
CA LYS A 98 -7.81 -20.40 0.28
C LYS A 98 -8.70 -19.91 1.42
N GLY A 99 -8.93 -18.61 1.48
CA GLY A 99 -9.71 -17.93 2.50
C GLY A 99 -9.99 -16.49 2.08
N ILE A 100 -10.74 -15.78 2.92
CA ILE A 100 -10.99 -14.35 2.72
C ILE A 100 -9.69 -13.59 2.99
N GLY A 101 -9.31 -12.71 2.08
CA GLY A 101 -8.21 -11.77 2.26
C GLY A 101 -8.71 -10.34 2.20
N ILE A 102 -8.20 -9.45 3.03
CA ILE A 102 -8.52 -8.02 3.03
C ILE A 102 -7.24 -7.22 2.82
N SER A 103 -7.31 -6.24 1.91
CA SER A 103 -6.30 -5.21 1.72
C SER A 103 -6.93 -3.85 1.93
N TYR A 104 -6.18 -2.94 2.55
CA TYR A 104 -6.58 -1.55 2.74
C TYR A 104 -5.78 -0.63 1.82
N MET A 105 -6.48 0.27 1.12
CA MET A 105 -5.89 1.37 0.35
C MET A 105 -6.64 2.67 0.71
N LEU A 106 -6.56 3.07 1.98
CA LEU A 106 -7.35 4.19 2.50
C LEU A 106 -6.87 5.58 2.07
N ALA A 107 -5.72 5.66 1.39
CA ALA A 107 -5.28 6.87 0.70
C ALA A 107 -5.87 7.01 -0.72
N GLY A 108 -6.52 5.96 -1.23
CA GLY A 108 -6.89 5.83 -2.64
C GLY A 108 -5.75 5.30 -3.50
N ASP A 109 -5.97 5.29 -4.82
CA ASP A 109 -4.97 4.93 -5.81
C ASP A 109 -4.85 5.98 -6.93
N GLY A 110 -3.83 5.82 -7.79
CA GLY A 110 -3.57 6.66 -8.95
C GLY A 110 -4.26 6.17 -10.23
N GLY A 111 -5.11 5.15 -10.13
CA GLY A 111 -5.73 4.51 -11.28
C GLY A 111 -5.24 3.08 -11.55
N ALA A 112 -6.19 2.23 -11.91
CA ALA A 112 -5.94 0.90 -12.44
C ALA A 112 -6.95 0.54 -13.53
N SER A 113 -6.56 -0.39 -14.39
CA SER A 113 -7.49 -1.03 -15.32
C SER A 113 -8.50 -1.88 -14.54
N ASN A 114 -9.78 -1.75 -14.82
CA ASN A 114 -10.80 -2.59 -14.18
C ASN A 114 -10.91 -3.99 -14.82
N THR A 115 -10.37 -4.16 -16.03
CA THR A 115 -10.57 -5.39 -16.83
C THR A 115 -9.29 -6.19 -17.08
N ASP A 116 -8.14 -5.53 -17.13
CA ASP A 116 -6.84 -6.13 -17.45
C ASP A 116 -5.86 -6.00 -16.27
N PRO A 117 -5.51 -7.12 -15.58
CA PRO A 117 -4.58 -7.13 -14.46
C PRO A 117 -3.14 -6.77 -14.84
N PHE A 118 -2.81 -6.70 -16.12
CA PHE A 118 -1.46 -6.42 -16.60
C PHE A 118 -1.36 -5.13 -17.42
N ALA A 119 -2.40 -4.29 -17.39
CA ALA A 119 -2.37 -3.00 -18.07
C ALA A 119 -1.23 -2.11 -17.53
N GLU A 120 -0.46 -1.53 -18.44
CA GLU A 120 0.64 -0.61 -18.11
C GLU A 120 0.19 0.85 -18.04
N GLY A 121 -1.08 1.14 -18.37
CA GLY A 121 -1.66 2.48 -18.35
C GLY A 121 -3.09 2.52 -18.86
N GLU A 122 -3.68 3.71 -18.87
CA GLU A 122 -5.04 3.95 -19.35
C GLU A 122 -5.19 3.67 -20.86
N THR A 123 -6.24 2.94 -21.21
CA THR A 123 -6.67 2.74 -22.60
C THR A 123 -8.17 3.00 -22.71
N MET A 124 -8.67 3.18 -23.93
CA MET A 124 -10.10 3.46 -24.15
C MET A 124 -11.04 2.33 -23.71
N ASP A 125 -10.53 1.11 -23.59
CA ASP A 125 -11.30 -0.12 -23.40
C ASP A 125 -11.03 -0.83 -22.08
N ASN A 126 -10.02 -0.41 -21.31
CA ASN A 126 -9.65 -1.08 -20.07
C ASN A 126 -10.42 -0.60 -18.82
N GLN A 127 -11.38 0.31 -19.02
CA GLN A 127 -12.22 0.87 -17.96
C GLN A 127 -11.36 1.41 -16.81
N TRP A 128 -10.37 2.23 -17.15
CA TRP A 128 -9.49 2.85 -16.17
C TRP A 128 -10.29 3.57 -15.08
N ILE A 129 -9.97 3.26 -13.83
CA ILE A 129 -10.66 3.78 -12.67
C ILE A 129 -9.64 4.24 -11.64
N VAL A 130 -9.77 5.50 -11.22
CA VAL A 130 -9.06 6.06 -10.07
C VAL A 130 -9.97 5.92 -8.87
N GLU A 131 -9.54 5.17 -7.85
CA GLU A 131 -10.33 5.00 -6.64
C GLU A 131 -9.92 5.94 -5.51
N GLY A 132 -10.94 6.37 -4.77
CA GLY A 132 -10.74 7.00 -3.46
C GLY A 132 -10.39 5.96 -2.39
N PRO A 133 -10.53 6.29 -1.09
CA PRO A 133 -10.34 5.33 -0.02
C PRO A 133 -11.20 4.07 -0.23
N HIS A 134 -10.57 2.89 -0.28
CA HIS A 134 -11.25 1.63 -0.54
C HIS A 134 -10.58 0.44 0.18
N LEU A 135 -11.32 -0.67 0.23
CA LEU A 135 -10.80 -2.00 0.56
C LEU A 135 -10.78 -2.86 -0.69
N MET A 136 -9.91 -3.86 -0.69
CA MET A 136 -9.94 -4.93 -1.66
C MET A 136 -10.11 -6.26 -0.94
N ILE A 137 -11.04 -7.10 -1.41
CA ILE A 137 -11.39 -8.36 -0.77
C ILE A 137 -11.19 -9.51 -1.74
N ILE A 138 -10.38 -10.47 -1.34
CA ILE A 138 -10.24 -11.78 -1.98
C ILE A 138 -11.20 -12.75 -1.32
N THR A 139 -11.81 -13.64 -2.11
CA THR A 139 -12.70 -14.69 -1.59
C THR A 139 -12.54 -16.00 -2.36
N PRO A 140 -12.64 -17.17 -1.69
CA PRO A 140 -12.78 -18.46 -2.38
C PRO A 140 -14.16 -18.64 -3.04
N ASP A 141 -15.16 -17.83 -2.65
CA ASP A 141 -16.52 -17.95 -3.13
C ASP A 141 -16.69 -17.31 -4.51
N LYS A 142 -16.63 -18.16 -5.56
CA LYS A 142 -16.86 -17.75 -6.95
C LYS A 142 -18.29 -17.24 -7.17
N ALA A 143 -19.28 -17.79 -6.47
CA ALA A 143 -20.67 -17.33 -6.62
C ALA A 143 -20.84 -15.89 -6.09
N LEU A 144 -20.11 -15.52 -5.04
CA LEU A 144 -20.07 -14.13 -4.56
C LEU A 144 -19.46 -13.18 -5.60
N LEU A 145 -18.35 -13.56 -6.24
CA LEU A 145 -17.74 -12.78 -7.33
C LEU A 145 -18.69 -12.67 -8.53
N ASP A 146 -19.41 -13.74 -8.85
CA ASP A 146 -20.35 -13.75 -9.97
C ASP A 146 -21.58 -12.88 -9.71
N ALA A 147 -22.06 -12.81 -8.46
CA ALA A 147 -23.22 -12.03 -8.05
C ALA A 147 -22.99 -10.52 -8.01
N LEU A 148 -21.74 -10.06 -7.88
CA LEU A 148 -21.40 -8.64 -7.82
C LEU A 148 -21.23 -8.02 -9.22
N PRO A 149 -21.59 -6.73 -9.38
CA PRO A 149 -21.40 -6.02 -10.64
C PRO A 149 -19.91 -5.79 -10.92
N THR A 150 -19.55 -5.48 -12.16
CA THR A 150 -18.19 -5.01 -12.52
C THR A 150 -18.12 -3.50 -12.72
N ASP A 151 -19.27 -2.81 -12.71
CA ASP A 151 -19.34 -1.37 -12.89
C ASP A 151 -18.94 -0.65 -11.59
N PRO A 152 -17.81 0.08 -11.56
CA PRO A 152 -17.40 0.82 -10.37
C PRO A 152 -18.41 1.92 -10.00
N TYR A 153 -19.24 2.39 -10.93
CA TYR A 153 -20.22 3.46 -10.70
C TYR A 153 -21.58 2.96 -10.20
N TYR A 154 -21.73 1.65 -9.94
CA TYR A 154 -22.96 1.07 -9.40
C TYR A 154 -23.30 1.55 -7.97
N GLY A 155 -22.36 2.21 -7.29
CA GLY A 155 -22.57 2.83 -5.97
C GLY A 155 -22.37 1.88 -4.79
N GLY A 156 -21.71 0.74 -5.01
CA GLY A 156 -21.38 -0.24 -3.98
C GLY A 156 -20.18 -1.10 -4.39
N PRO A 157 -19.98 -2.25 -3.72
CA PRO A 157 -18.93 -3.17 -4.09
C PRO A 157 -19.04 -3.67 -5.54
N TYR A 158 -17.91 -3.80 -6.20
CA TYR A 158 -17.81 -4.32 -7.56
C TYR A 158 -16.62 -5.26 -7.71
N VAL A 159 -16.62 -6.10 -8.74
CA VAL A 159 -15.51 -7.01 -9.04
C VAL A 159 -14.61 -6.39 -10.08
N MET A 160 -13.35 -6.21 -9.69
CA MET A 160 -12.25 -5.88 -10.60
C MET A 160 -11.64 -7.18 -11.15
N TRP A 161 -11.25 -7.14 -12.42
CA TRP A 161 -10.62 -8.25 -13.16
C TRP A 161 -11.43 -9.55 -13.18
N LYS A 162 -12.76 -9.42 -13.23
CA LYS A 162 -13.69 -10.56 -13.30
C LYS A 162 -13.31 -11.52 -14.43
N GLY A 163 -13.36 -12.81 -14.14
CA GLY A 163 -12.99 -13.88 -15.09
C GLY A 163 -11.50 -14.22 -15.12
N THR A 164 -10.65 -13.48 -14.39
CA THR A 164 -9.22 -13.81 -14.22
C THR A 164 -8.97 -14.55 -12.89
N PRO A 165 -7.83 -15.24 -12.73
CA PRO A 165 -7.41 -15.78 -11.43
C PRO A 165 -7.19 -14.72 -10.34
N TYR A 166 -7.14 -13.44 -10.71
CA TYR A 166 -6.82 -12.32 -9.82
C TYR A 166 -8.05 -11.48 -9.46
N ALA A 167 -9.25 -11.93 -9.83
CA ALA A 167 -10.49 -11.24 -9.53
C ALA A 167 -10.64 -10.98 -8.02
N HIS A 168 -10.99 -9.76 -7.67
CA HIS A 168 -11.19 -9.33 -6.29
C HIS A 168 -12.31 -8.29 -6.21
N ILE A 169 -12.90 -8.17 -5.03
CA ILE A 169 -13.99 -7.25 -4.77
C ILE A 169 -13.39 -5.92 -4.31
N MET A 170 -13.68 -4.87 -5.03
CA MET A 170 -13.41 -3.49 -4.64
C MET A 170 -14.56 -3.00 -3.76
N VAL A 171 -14.24 -2.41 -2.61
CA VAL A 171 -15.22 -1.86 -1.67
C VAL A 171 -14.88 -0.39 -1.40
N PRO A 172 -15.50 0.55 -2.13
CA PRO A 172 -15.32 1.98 -1.86
C PRO A 172 -15.82 2.34 -0.47
N VAL A 173 -15.02 3.09 0.29
CA VAL A 173 -15.37 3.60 1.63
C VAL A 173 -15.26 5.13 1.72
N GLY A 174 -14.83 5.77 0.65
CA GLY A 174 -14.75 7.22 0.50
C GLY A 174 -15.20 7.68 -0.88
N LYS A 175 -15.14 9.00 -1.11
CA LYS A 175 -15.42 9.56 -2.43
C LYS A 175 -14.24 9.32 -3.36
N ARG A 176 -14.53 9.06 -4.64
CA ARG A 176 -13.55 9.16 -5.71
C ARG A 176 -13.15 10.63 -5.93
N PRO A 177 -11.90 10.88 -6.35
CA PRO A 177 -11.44 12.21 -6.73
C PRO A 177 -12.18 12.78 -7.95
#